data_AF-A0A2K0T083-F1
#
_entry.id   AF-A0A2K0T083-F1
#
_cell.length_a   1.000
_cell.length_b   1.000
_cell.length_c   1.000
_cell.angle_alpha   90.00
_cell.angle_beta   90.00
_cell.angle_gamma   90.00
#
_symmetry.space_group_name_H-M   'P 1'
#
loop_
_entity.id
_entity.type
_entity.pdbx_description
1 polymer ?
#
loop_
_entity_poly.entity_id
_entity_poly.type
_entity_poly.pdbx_seq_one_letter_code
_entity_poly.pdbx_strand_id
1 'polypeptide(L)'
;MPCAVTRTWVNTLYPDFQILQSGVLGSAAFAQLLYTELGNQQHLDRLTIMLARLNQRKGRMFQGLSIVVDKNYKEQTQQEQLLVAKELGMIFNYFNANEVWDKFCASYEAMYDHMGAFNTFYAQRGQAVTIPNLQTEWEEFIRTTLDNIVTRSLTAFDMMYENRRYVKSGFNVLHCTLQTLC
;
A
#
# COMPACT_ATOMS: atom_id res chain seq x y z
N MET A 1 -14.08 10.69 2.38
CA MET A 1 -13.98 10.55 0.91
C MET A 1 -14.76 9.30 0.48
N PRO A 2 -15.50 9.33 -0.64
CA PRO A 2 -16.23 8.16 -1.12
C PRO A 2 -15.26 7.03 -1.51
N CYS A 3 -15.62 5.78 -1.22
CA CYS A 3 -14.85 4.58 -1.61
C CYS A 3 -14.71 4.40 -3.14
N ALA A 4 -15.32 5.28 -3.94
CA ALA A 4 -15.38 5.23 -5.40
C ALA A 4 -14.32 6.09 -6.11
N VAL A 5 -13.56 6.93 -5.40
CA VAL A 5 -12.61 7.86 -6.02
C VAL A 5 -11.52 7.12 -6.80
N THR A 6 -10.97 6.03 -6.25
CA THR A 6 -9.94 5.21 -6.92
C THR A 6 -10.45 4.48 -8.16
N ARG A 7 -11.70 3.99 -8.16
CA ARG A 7 -12.23 3.25 -9.32
C ARG A 7 -12.55 4.18 -10.49
N THR A 8 -13.14 5.35 -10.22
CA THR A 8 -13.38 6.36 -11.25
C THR A 8 -12.07 6.91 -11.78
N TRP A 9 -11.09 7.15 -10.90
CA TRP A 9 -9.78 7.66 -11.28
C TRP A 9 -9.04 6.72 -12.25
N VAL A 10 -9.01 5.43 -11.94
CA VAL A 10 -8.27 4.46 -12.76
C VAL A 10 -8.89 4.29 -14.13
N ASN A 11 -10.23 4.27 -14.22
CA ASN A 11 -10.93 3.93 -15.45
C ASN A 11 -11.16 5.13 -16.38
N THR A 12 -10.66 6.31 -16.01
CA THR A 12 -10.78 7.52 -16.82
C THR A 12 -9.42 7.87 -17.39
N LEU A 13 -9.39 8.25 -18.68
CA LEU A 13 -8.21 8.86 -19.30
C LEU A 13 -8.03 10.25 -18.71
N TYR A 14 -6.98 10.41 -17.91
CA TYR A 14 -6.55 11.70 -17.41
C TYR A 14 -5.28 12.11 -18.16
N PRO A 15 -5.30 13.22 -18.91
CA PRO A 15 -4.13 13.65 -19.67
C PRO A 15 -2.95 13.81 -18.72
N ASP A 16 -1.74 13.51 -19.21
CA ASP A 16 -0.51 13.72 -18.46
C ASP A 16 -0.48 15.18 -17.99
N PHE A 17 -0.67 15.37 -16.70
CA PHE A 17 -0.55 16.69 -16.11
C PHE A 17 0.94 17.01 -16.10
N GLN A 18 1.35 18.06 -16.81
CA GLN A 18 2.76 18.41 -16.87
C GLN A 18 3.24 18.87 -15.49
N ILE A 19 4.29 18.19 -15.04
CA ILE A 19 5.06 18.44 -13.82
C ILE A 19 5.47 19.90 -13.79
N LEU A 20 5.30 20.52 -12.61
CA LEU A 20 5.75 21.87 -12.24
C LEU A 20 6.97 22.36 -13.06
N GLN A 21 6.72 23.10 -14.13
CA GLN A 21 7.76 23.93 -14.74
C GLN A 21 7.77 25.29 -14.04
N SER A 22 8.89 25.61 -13.41
CA SER A 22 9.18 26.96 -12.89
C SER A 22 8.19 27.49 -11.86
N GLY A 23 7.58 26.62 -11.04
CA GLY A 23 6.68 27.05 -9.96
C GLY A 23 5.35 27.65 -10.42
N VAL A 24 4.93 27.37 -11.66
CA VAL A 24 3.60 27.74 -12.18
C VAL A 24 2.75 26.48 -12.26
N LEU A 25 1.67 26.44 -11.46
CA LEU A 25 0.64 25.40 -11.53
C LEU A 25 -0.06 25.48 -12.90
N GLY A 26 0.41 24.70 -13.88
CA GLY A 26 -0.38 24.39 -15.07
C GLY A 26 -1.54 23.49 -14.68
N SER A 27 -2.77 24.02 -14.77
CA SER A 27 -4.10 23.36 -14.72
C SER A 27 -4.46 22.30 -13.66
N ALA A 28 -3.55 21.83 -12.80
CA ALA A 28 -3.82 20.77 -11.82
C ALA A 28 -3.40 21.15 -10.39
N ALA A 29 -4.28 20.90 -9.43
CA ALA A 29 -3.98 21.03 -8.02
C ALA A 29 -2.95 19.98 -7.57
N PHE A 30 -2.13 20.29 -6.56
CA PHE A 30 -1.10 19.38 -6.02
C PHE A 30 -1.63 17.97 -5.72
N ALA A 31 -2.81 17.87 -5.11
CA ALA A 31 -3.44 16.58 -4.84
C ALA A 31 -3.77 15.78 -6.12
N GLN A 32 -4.20 16.43 -7.21
CA GLN A 32 -4.47 15.77 -8.48
C GLN A 32 -3.20 15.17 -9.08
N LEU A 33 -2.09 15.88 -8.95
CA LEU A 33 -0.77 15.44 -9.39
C LEU A 33 -0.20 14.32 -8.51
N LEU A 34 -0.57 14.21 -7.23
CA LEU A 34 -0.28 12.98 -6.47
C LEU A 34 -1.16 11.81 -6.92
N TYR A 35 -2.43 12.05 -7.26
CA TYR A 35 -3.31 10.98 -7.73
C TYR A 35 -2.87 10.38 -9.07
N THR A 36 -2.23 11.13 -9.96
CA THR A 36 -1.72 10.59 -11.23
C THR A 36 -0.65 9.54 -11.01
N GLU A 37 0.17 9.70 -9.99
CA GLU A 37 1.24 8.77 -9.65
C GLU A 37 0.74 7.44 -9.06
N LEU A 38 -0.54 7.35 -8.63
CA LEU A 38 -1.16 6.08 -8.20
C LEU A 38 -1.56 5.17 -9.37
N GLY A 39 -1.39 5.61 -10.61
CA GLY A 39 -1.74 4.87 -11.81
C GLY A 39 -3.18 5.04 -12.27
N ASN A 40 -3.34 5.02 -13.59
CA ASN A 40 -4.59 5.16 -14.33
C ASN A 40 -4.44 4.45 -15.69
N GLN A 41 -5.43 4.59 -16.59
CA GLN A 41 -5.36 3.99 -17.93
C GLN A 41 -4.17 4.45 -18.79
N GLN A 42 -3.61 5.64 -18.55
CA GLN A 42 -2.40 6.13 -19.23
C GLN A 42 -1.11 5.66 -18.56
N HIS A 43 -1.11 5.55 -17.23
CA HIS A 43 0.06 5.15 -16.44
C HIS A 43 -0.11 3.74 -15.86
N LEU A 44 -0.12 2.74 -16.74
CA LEU A 44 -0.17 1.32 -16.35
C LEU A 44 1.15 0.85 -15.71
N ASP A 45 2.22 1.61 -15.86
CA ASP A 45 3.53 1.49 -15.20
C ASP A 45 3.50 1.87 -13.71
N ARG A 46 2.36 2.35 -13.20
CA ARG A 46 2.18 2.78 -11.80
C ARG A 46 1.22 1.86 -11.05
N LEU A 47 1.37 1.79 -9.72
CA LEU A 47 0.61 0.83 -8.91
C LEU A 47 -0.65 1.43 -8.29
N THR A 48 -1.82 0.97 -8.73
CA THR A 48 -3.06 1.20 -7.97
C THR A 48 -3.38 0.03 -7.04
N ILE A 49 -2.77 0.06 -5.86
CA ILE A 49 -2.87 -1.01 -4.85
C ILE A 49 -4.32 -1.30 -4.40
N MET A 50 -5.26 -0.37 -4.62
CA MET A 50 -6.67 -0.47 -4.21
C MET A 50 -7.64 -1.00 -5.27
N LEU A 51 -7.19 -1.31 -6.49
CA LEU A 51 -8.08 -1.75 -7.59
C LEU A 51 -8.57 -3.18 -7.49
N ALA A 52 -7.70 -4.10 -7.04
CA ALA A 52 -8.09 -5.48 -6.83
C ALA A 52 -9.00 -5.55 -5.61
N ARG A 53 -10.13 -6.28 -5.74
CA ARG A 53 -11.15 -6.50 -4.69
C ARG A 53 -10.48 -6.52 -3.31
N LEU A 54 -10.63 -5.43 -2.56
CA LEU A 54 -10.21 -5.37 -1.17
C LEU A 54 -11.05 -6.41 -0.45
N ASN A 55 -10.50 -7.61 -0.27
CA ASN A 55 -11.02 -8.46 0.79
C ASN A 55 -10.86 -7.65 2.10
N GLN A 56 -11.73 -7.89 3.08
CA GLN A 56 -11.71 -7.12 4.32
C GLN A 56 -10.31 -7.12 4.98
N ARG A 57 -9.52 -8.17 4.76
CA ARG A 57 -8.15 -8.32 5.28
C ARG A 57 -7.16 -7.34 4.67
N LYS A 58 -7.14 -7.19 3.34
CA LYS A 58 -6.28 -6.21 2.65
C LYS A 58 -6.60 -4.79 3.10
N GLY A 59 -7.89 -4.44 3.25
CA GLY A 59 -8.28 -3.14 3.82
C GLY A 59 -7.78 -2.94 5.25
N ARG A 60 -7.90 -3.96 6.10
CA ARG A 60 -7.43 -3.92 7.50
C ARG A 60 -5.91 -3.77 7.63
N MET A 61 -5.14 -4.30 6.69
CA MET A 61 -3.68 -4.10 6.62
C MET A 61 -3.34 -2.60 6.49
N PHE A 62 -3.93 -1.91 5.51
CA PHE A 62 -3.67 -0.49 5.26
C PHE A 62 -4.31 0.46 6.28
N GLN A 63 -5.31 0.01 7.04
CA GLN A 63 -5.95 0.80 8.09
C GLN A 63 -5.31 0.65 9.47
N GLY A 64 -4.24 -0.15 9.59
CA GLY A 64 -3.65 -0.42 10.89
C GLY A 64 -4.64 -1.14 11.83
N LEU A 65 -5.44 -2.06 11.30
CA LEU A 65 -6.31 -2.94 12.10
C LEU A 65 -5.71 -4.35 12.17
N SER A 66 -6.11 -5.14 13.16
CA SER A 66 -5.69 -6.56 13.23
C SER A 66 -6.17 -7.28 11.99
N ILE A 67 -5.31 -8.00 11.28
CA ILE A 67 -5.64 -8.61 9.98
C ILE A 67 -6.56 -9.83 10.17
N VAL A 68 -6.36 -10.54 11.27
CA VAL A 68 -7.17 -11.67 11.72
C VAL A 68 -7.61 -11.40 13.15
N VAL A 69 -8.88 -11.67 13.46
CA VAL A 69 -9.41 -11.58 14.83
C VAL A 69 -9.29 -12.96 15.45
N ASP A 70 -8.50 -13.09 16.51
CA ASP A 70 -8.17 -14.37 17.17
C ASP A 70 -9.42 -15.20 17.52
N LYS A 71 -10.39 -14.60 18.24
CA LYS A 71 -11.63 -15.28 18.62
C LYS A 71 -12.36 -15.87 17.42
N ASN A 72 -12.54 -15.08 16.36
CA ASN A 72 -13.23 -15.52 15.15
C ASN A 72 -12.44 -16.65 14.45
N TYR A 73 -11.12 -16.56 14.43
CA TYR A 73 -10.26 -17.58 13.83
C TYR A 73 -10.32 -18.93 14.58
N LYS A 74 -10.42 -18.90 15.91
CA LYS A 74 -10.58 -20.09 16.75
C LYS A 74 -11.92 -20.78 16.53
N GLU A 75 -12.98 -20.02 16.28
CA GLU A 75 -14.35 -20.54 16.06
C GLU A 75 -14.51 -21.17 14.67
N GLN A 76 -13.70 -20.76 13.69
CA GLN A 76 -13.69 -21.28 12.31
C GLN A 76 -13.35 -22.77 12.19
N THR A 77 -13.91 -23.41 11.18
CA THR A 77 -13.53 -24.75 10.72
C THR A 77 -12.10 -24.76 10.14
N GLN A 78 -11.48 -25.93 10.02
CA GLN A 78 -10.14 -26.06 9.42
C GLN A 78 -10.06 -25.56 7.98
N GLN A 79 -11.10 -25.80 7.18
CA GLN A 79 -11.14 -25.35 5.79
C GLN A 79 -11.19 -23.83 5.71
N GLU A 80 -11.94 -23.19 6.61
CA GLU A 80 -11.97 -21.73 6.73
C GLU A 80 -10.62 -21.19 7.21
N GLN A 81 -10.01 -21.79 8.25
CA GLN A 81 -8.67 -21.42 8.73
C GLN A 81 -7.61 -21.52 7.62
N LEU A 82 -7.67 -22.57 6.79
CA LEU A 82 -6.78 -22.74 5.64
C LEU A 82 -7.04 -21.69 4.56
N LEU A 83 -8.31 -21.35 4.29
CA LEU A 83 -8.65 -20.30 3.34
C LEU A 83 -8.08 -18.95 3.79
N VAL A 84 -8.17 -18.64 5.09
CA VAL A 84 -7.56 -17.42 5.66
C VAL A 84 -6.06 -17.37 5.39
N ALA A 85 -5.34 -18.45 5.69
CA ALA A 85 -3.90 -18.53 5.46
C ALA A 85 -3.55 -18.38 3.97
N LYS A 86 -4.32 -19.02 3.08
CA LYS A 86 -4.19 -18.88 1.62
C LYS A 86 -4.41 -17.44 1.16
N GLU A 87 -5.45 -16.77 1.64
CA GLU A 87 -5.73 -15.38 1.31
C GLU A 87 -4.57 -14.45 1.68
N LEU A 88 -4.00 -14.63 2.88
CA LEU A 88 -2.85 -13.85 3.32
C LEU A 88 -1.61 -14.14 2.47
N GLY A 89 -1.33 -15.42 2.20
CA GLY A 89 -0.25 -15.81 1.30
C GLY A 89 -0.37 -15.20 -0.10
N MET A 90 -1.59 -15.16 -0.66
CA MET A 90 -1.83 -14.51 -1.96
C MET A 90 -1.57 -13.00 -1.94
N ILE A 91 -1.94 -12.31 -0.86
CA ILE A 91 -1.66 -10.87 -0.72
C ILE A 91 -0.15 -10.62 -0.67
N PHE A 92 0.59 -11.41 0.09
CA PHE A 92 2.05 -11.29 0.18
C PHE A 92 2.75 -11.65 -1.13
N ASN A 93 2.33 -12.73 -1.80
CA ASN A 93 2.86 -13.08 -3.11
C ASN A 93 2.62 -11.98 -4.14
N TYR A 94 1.46 -11.31 -4.08
CA TYR A 94 1.17 -10.16 -4.92
C TYR A 94 2.09 -8.98 -4.62
N PHE A 95 2.29 -8.62 -3.35
CA PHE A 95 3.20 -7.51 -2.99
C PHE A 95 4.67 -7.82 -3.27
N ASN A 96 5.07 -9.08 -3.20
CA ASN A 96 6.45 -9.52 -3.45
C ASN A 96 6.72 -9.84 -4.94
N ALA A 97 5.74 -9.69 -5.82
CA ALA A 97 5.98 -9.83 -7.25
C ALA A 97 6.82 -8.64 -7.73
N ASN A 98 7.97 -8.90 -8.36
CA ASN A 98 8.89 -7.84 -8.85
C ASN A 98 8.15 -6.76 -9.64
N GLU A 99 7.28 -7.16 -10.58
CA GLU A 99 6.49 -6.21 -11.37
C GLU A 99 5.60 -5.29 -10.51
N VAL A 100 5.01 -5.81 -9.44
CA VAL A 100 4.17 -5.02 -8.52
C VAL A 100 5.04 -4.08 -7.70
N TRP A 101 6.20 -4.57 -7.23
CA TRP A 101 7.14 -3.80 -6.45
C TRP A 101 7.78 -2.67 -7.26
N ASP A 102 8.15 -2.93 -8.51
CA ASP A 102 8.73 -1.94 -9.43
C ASP A 102 7.72 -0.81 -9.70
N LYS A 103 6.45 -1.16 -9.98
CA LYS A 103 5.37 -0.18 -10.16
C LYS A 103 5.09 0.63 -8.88
N PHE A 104 5.22 0.00 -7.71
CA PHE A 104 5.11 0.69 -6.42
C PHE A 104 6.25 1.68 -6.23
N CYS A 105 7.49 1.27 -6.48
CA CYS A 105 8.67 2.13 -6.36
C CYS A 105 8.56 3.33 -7.29
N ALA A 106 8.14 3.11 -8.55
CA ALA A 106 7.87 4.19 -9.49
C ALA A 106 6.87 5.19 -8.90
N SER A 107 5.70 4.73 -8.44
CA SER A 107 4.70 5.60 -7.80
C SER A 107 5.25 6.36 -6.58
N TYR A 108 6.02 5.68 -5.74
CA TYR A 108 6.64 6.26 -4.54
C TYR A 108 7.61 7.38 -4.89
N GLU A 109 8.57 7.11 -5.79
CA GLU A 109 9.62 8.06 -6.20
C GLU A 109 9.02 9.30 -6.84
N ALA A 110 8.03 9.14 -7.72
CA ALA A 110 7.41 10.28 -8.37
C ALA A 110 6.64 11.18 -7.39
N MET A 111 5.89 10.60 -6.44
CA MET A 111 5.23 11.40 -5.39
C MET A 111 6.25 12.11 -4.48
N TYR A 112 7.35 11.42 -4.15
CA TYR A 112 8.45 11.96 -3.37
C TYR A 112 9.07 13.19 -4.05
N ASP A 113 9.31 13.11 -5.36
CA ASP A 113 9.84 14.23 -6.16
C ASP A 113 8.87 15.41 -6.22
N HIS A 114 7.57 15.14 -6.44
CA HIS A 114 6.54 16.17 -6.48
C HIS A 114 6.39 16.90 -5.14
N MET A 115 6.51 16.19 -4.03
CA MET A 115 6.50 16.77 -2.69
C MET A 115 7.72 17.66 -2.44
N GLY A 116 8.90 17.25 -2.91
CA GLY A 116 10.12 18.07 -2.87
C GLY A 116 9.99 19.36 -3.69
N ALA A 117 9.43 19.25 -4.90
CA ALA A 117 9.13 20.40 -5.75
C ALA A 117 8.12 21.36 -5.10
N PHE A 118 7.07 20.82 -4.46
CA PHE A 118 6.10 21.61 -3.72
C PHE A 118 6.71 22.32 -2.51
N ASN A 119 7.54 21.64 -1.72
CA ASN A 119 8.25 22.26 -0.59
C ASN A 119 9.11 23.46 -1.06
N THR A 120 9.83 23.30 -2.17
CA THR A 120 10.64 24.38 -2.76
C THR A 120 9.77 25.55 -3.20
N PHE A 121 8.69 25.27 -3.93
CA PHE A 121 7.72 26.28 -4.37
C PHE A 121 7.10 27.04 -3.17
N TYR A 122 6.70 26.31 -2.13
CA TYR A 122 6.06 26.87 -0.95
C TYR A 122 7.01 27.77 -0.16
N ALA A 123 8.26 27.34 0.01
CA ALA A 123 9.30 28.12 0.69
C ALA A 123 9.63 29.45 -0.04
N GLN A 124 9.69 29.42 -1.37
CA GLN A 124 9.97 30.62 -2.19
C GLN A 124 8.87 31.68 -2.13
N ARG A 125 7.64 31.29 -1.80
CA ARG A 125 6.47 32.18 -1.78
C ARG A 125 6.31 32.95 -0.46
N GLY A 126 7.23 32.80 0.51
CA GLY A 126 7.25 33.60 1.74
C GLY A 126 5.97 33.48 2.58
N GLN A 127 5.54 32.25 2.86
CA GLN A 127 4.24 31.97 3.49
C GLN A 127 4.25 32.19 5.00
N ALA A 128 3.13 32.67 5.54
CA ALA A 128 2.93 32.92 6.97
C ALA A 128 2.78 31.65 7.83
N VAL A 129 2.52 30.51 7.20
CA VAL A 129 2.32 29.22 7.86
C VAL A 129 3.50 28.32 7.53
N THR A 130 4.16 27.79 8.56
CA THR A 130 5.19 26.76 8.39
C THR A 130 4.50 25.42 8.16
N ILE A 131 4.78 24.78 7.03
CA ILE A 131 4.39 23.39 6.77
C ILE A 131 5.56 22.46 7.09
N PRO A 132 5.30 21.23 7.57
CA PRO A 132 6.35 20.21 7.67
C PRO A 132 6.88 19.87 6.28
N ASN A 133 8.10 19.31 6.23
CA ASN A 133 8.70 18.87 4.97
C ASN A 133 7.92 17.67 4.44
N LEU A 134 7.05 17.90 3.44
CA LEU A 134 6.18 16.86 2.89
C LEU A 134 6.94 15.66 2.31
N GLN A 135 8.16 15.86 1.85
CA GLN A 135 8.99 14.81 1.26
C GLN A 135 9.51 13.86 2.34
N THR A 136 9.98 14.41 3.47
CA THR A 136 10.34 13.63 4.66
C THR A 136 9.12 12.92 5.26
N GLU A 137 8.00 13.62 5.42
CA GLU A 137 6.76 13.04 5.96
C GLU A 137 6.26 11.87 5.11
N TRP A 138 6.45 11.93 3.78
CA TRP A 138 6.05 10.86 2.88
C TRP A 138 6.93 9.62 3.00
N GLU A 139 8.25 9.78 3.06
CA GLU A 139 9.18 8.69 3.34
C GLU A 139 8.81 8.00 4.66
N GLU A 140 8.65 8.78 5.72
CA GLU A 140 8.30 8.27 7.05
C GLU A 140 6.95 7.57 7.06
N PHE A 141 5.94 8.15 6.41
CA PHE A 141 4.61 7.55 6.28
C PHE A 141 4.66 6.21 5.55
N ILE A 142 5.36 6.12 4.42
CA ILE A 142 5.45 4.89 3.64
C ILE A 142 6.22 3.81 4.41
N ARG A 143 7.36 4.16 5.00
CA ARG A 143 8.14 3.23 5.81
C ARG A 143 7.33 2.69 6.99
N THR A 144 6.70 3.58 7.74
CA THR A 144 5.83 3.21 8.87
C THR A 144 4.68 2.32 8.41
N THR A 145 4.07 2.61 7.26
CA THR A 145 2.97 1.81 6.72
C THR A 145 3.43 0.40 6.36
N LEU A 146 4.55 0.27 5.65
CA LEU A 146 5.12 -1.02 5.26
C LEU A 146 5.55 -1.85 6.48
N ASP A 147 6.23 -1.23 7.44
CA ASP A 147 6.65 -1.88 8.69
C ASP A 147 5.45 -2.38 9.50
N ASN A 148 4.38 -1.58 9.56
CA ASN A 148 3.13 -1.99 10.19
C ASN A 148 2.49 -3.19 9.47
N ILE A 149 2.46 -3.19 8.14
CA ILE A 149 1.92 -4.30 7.34
C ILE A 149 2.70 -5.59 7.62
N VAL A 150 4.02 -5.53 7.62
CA VAL A 150 4.89 -6.69 7.89
C VAL A 150 4.68 -7.18 9.32
N THR A 151 4.82 -6.29 10.31
CA THR A 151 4.72 -6.63 11.74
C THR A 151 3.38 -7.28 12.06
N ARG A 152 2.27 -6.68 11.61
CA ARG A 152 0.92 -7.19 11.87
C ARG A 152 0.67 -8.52 11.18
N SER A 153 1.32 -8.75 10.05
CA SER A 153 1.18 -10.00 9.32
C SER A 153 1.96 -11.11 9.96
N LEU A 154 3.17 -10.85 10.46
CA LEU A 154 3.92 -11.79 11.29
C LEU A 154 3.10 -12.17 12.54
N THR A 155 2.58 -11.18 13.27
CA THR A 155 1.69 -11.43 14.42
C THR A 155 0.46 -12.27 14.04
N ALA A 156 -0.13 -12.03 12.86
CA ALA A 156 -1.24 -12.83 12.36
C ALA A 156 -0.81 -14.27 12.03
N PHE A 157 0.35 -14.47 11.42
CA PHE A 157 0.89 -15.80 11.14
C PHE A 157 1.20 -16.59 12.40
N ASP A 158 1.82 -15.96 13.40
CA ASP A 158 2.10 -16.57 14.70
C ASP A 158 0.79 -17.01 15.38
N MET A 159 -0.20 -16.10 15.44
CA MET A 159 -1.52 -16.41 16.00
C MET A 159 -2.19 -17.57 15.26
N MET A 160 -2.17 -17.58 13.92
CA MET A 160 -2.74 -18.67 13.14
C MET A 160 -2.01 -19.99 13.37
N TYR A 161 -0.69 -19.96 13.50
CA TYR A 161 0.12 -21.14 13.75
C TYR A 161 -0.15 -21.72 15.13
N GLU A 162 -0.22 -20.89 16.17
CA GLU A 162 -0.52 -21.31 17.55
C GLU A 162 -1.94 -21.88 17.69
N ASN A 163 -2.90 -21.30 16.98
CA ASN A 163 -4.31 -21.66 17.08
C ASN A 163 -4.79 -22.61 15.96
N ARG A 164 -3.84 -23.21 15.23
CA ARG A 164 -4.16 -24.17 14.17
C ARG A 164 -4.91 -25.35 14.78
N ARG A 165 -6.08 -25.68 14.23
CA ARG A 165 -6.77 -26.91 14.63
C ARG A 165 -6.01 -28.12 14.08
N TYR A 166 -5.49 -28.97 14.96
CA TYR A 166 -4.72 -30.17 14.59
C TYR A 166 -5.60 -31.17 13.81
N VAL A 167 -5.17 -31.56 12.61
CA VAL A 167 -5.50 -32.88 12.04
C VAL A 167 -4.35 -33.80 12.40
N LYS A 168 -4.60 -35.00 12.93
CA LYS A 168 -3.59 -36.07 12.88
C LYS A 168 -3.34 -36.42 11.41
N SER A 169 -2.42 -35.72 10.75
CA SER A 169 -1.88 -36.09 9.45
C SER A 169 -0.53 -35.38 9.29
N GLY A 170 0.54 -36.16 9.27
CA GLY A 170 1.90 -35.66 9.27
C GLY A 170 2.28 -35.06 7.93
N PHE A 171 2.68 -33.79 7.93
CA PHE A 171 3.52 -33.21 6.89
C PHE A 171 4.48 -32.19 7.50
N ASN A 172 5.75 -32.32 7.10
CA ASN A 172 6.90 -31.62 7.65
C ASN A 172 6.89 -30.12 7.34
N VAL A 173 7.52 -29.38 8.26
CA VAL A 173 7.69 -27.93 8.32
C VAL A 173 8.39 -27.40 7.06
N LEU A 174 7.78 -26.41 6.40
CA LEU A 174 8.43 -25.59 5.37
C LEU A 174 8.86 -24.26 6.01
N HIS A 175 10.17 -24.06 6.12
CA HIS A 175 10.79 -22.79 6.47
C HIS A 175 10.70 -21.83 5.28
N CYS A 176 10.08 -20.66 5.45
CA CYS A 176 10.24 -19.53 4.54
C CYS A 176 11.03 -18.43 5.27
N THR A 177 12.28 -18.24 4.86
CA THR A 177 13.11 -17.07 5.20
C THR A 177 12.85 -15.94 4.20
N LEU A 178 12.43 -14.78 4.69
CA LEU A 178 12.40 -13.53 3.93
C LEU A 178 13.82 -12.96 3.81
N GLN A 179 14.27 -12.71 2.57
CA GLN A 179 15.50 -11.98 2.27
C GLN A 179 15.34 -10.48 2.51
N THR A 180 16.46 -9.86 2.89
CA THR A 180 16.67 -8.48 3.31
C THR A 180 16.30 -7.42 2.28
N LEU A 181 15.85 -6.28 2.81
CA LEU A 181 15.47 -5.03 2.14
C LEU A 181 16.61 -4.40 1.31
N CYS A 182 16.22 -3.57 0.33
CA CYS A 182 17.07 -2.60 -0.36
C CYS A 182 17.89 -1.73 0.61
#